data_AF-A0AAJ2Q8S6-F1
#
_entry.id   AF-A0AAJ2Q8S6-F1
#
_cell.length_a   1.000
_cell.length_b   1.000
_cell.length_c   1.000
_cell.angle_alpha   90.00
_cell.angle_beta   90.00
_cell.angle_gamma   90.00
#
_symmetry.space_group_name_H-M   'P 1'
#
loop_
_entity.id
_entity.type
_entity.pdbx_description
1 polymer ?
#
loop_
_entity_poly.entity_id
_entity_poly.type
_entity_poly.pdbx_seq_one_letter_code
_entity_poly.pdbx_strand_id
1 'polypeptide(L)' 'MSATPTPRPMRLAATAWTAGVLRRCYPGQQPAHVLERALRMLATADGHLDTTGRPRAGRNGGRP' A
#
# COMPACT_ATOMS: atom_id res chain seq x y z
N MET A 1 -23.94 -7.44 -11.60
CA MET A 1 -22.70 -6.69 -11.92
C MET A 1 -22.27 -5.99 -10.65
N SER A 2 -21.25 -6.49 -9.95
CA SER A 2 -20.78 -5.87 -8.69
C SER A 2 -20.03 -4.59 -9.03
N ALA A 3 -20.49 -3.45 -8.50
CA ALA A 3 -19.82 -2.16 -8.69
C ALA A 3 -18.42 -2.23 -8.06
N THR A 4 -17.37 -1.99 -8.85
CA THR A 4 -16.02 -1.82 -8.32
C THR A 4 -16.03 -0.60 -7.39
N PRO A 5 -15.66 -0.74 -6.10
CA PRO A 5 -15.68 0.40 -5.19
C PRO A 5 -14.71 1.47 -5.70
N THR A 6 -15.22 2.68 -5.93
CA THR A 6 -14.37 3.83 -6.31
C THR A 6 -13.40 4.11 -5.17
N PRO A 7 -12.08 4.10 -5.41
CA PRO A 7 -11.11 4.39 -4.36
C PRO A 7 -11.31 5.81 -3.86
N ARG A 8 -11.53 5.98 -2.56
CA ARG A 8 -11.59 7.30 -1.92
C ARG A 8 -10.18 7.82 -1.67
N PRO A 9 -9.88 9.07 -2.04
CA PRO A 9 -8.58 9.66 -1.76
C PRO A 9 -8.36 9.77 -0.25
N MET A 10 -7.26 9.23 0.25
CA MET A 10 -6.84 9.35 1.64
C MET A 10 -5.79 10.46 1.75
N ARG A 11 -5.97 11.39 2.70
CA ARG A 11 -4.96 12.40 3.04
C ARG A 11 -4.08 11.86 4.17
N LEU A 12 -2.78 11.75 3.91
CA LEU A 12 -1.79 11.33 4.89
C LEU A 12 -0.93 12.52 5.31
N ALA A 13 -0.79 12.73 6.62
CA ALA A 13 0.20 13.66 7.15
C ALA A 13 1.56 12.97 7.20
N ALA A 14 2.52 13.46 6.41
CA ALA A 14 3.90 12.99 6.47
C ALA A 14 4.64 13.70 7.60
N THR A 15 5.44 12.96 8.37
CA THR A 15 6.40 13.57 9.29
C THR A 15 7.49 14.29 8.51
N ALA A 16 8.20 15.23 9.16
CA ALA A 16 9.33 15.93 8.56
C ALA A 16 10.41 14.97 8.04
N TRP A 17 10.64 13.86 8.76
CA TRP A 17 11.58 12.82 8.34
C TRP A 17 11.12 12.12 7.06
N THR A 18 9.87 11.64 7.00
CA THR A 18 9.32 10.98 5.81
C THR A 18 9.35 11.92 4.60
N ALA A 19 9.00 13.19 4.79
CA ALA A 19 9.11 14.20 3.73
C ALA A 19 10.56 14.39 3.26
N GLY A 20 11.52 14.40 4.18
CA GLY A 20 12.95 14.45 3.86
C GLY A 20 13.42 13.26 3.02
N VAL A 21 13.02 12.04 3.41
CA VAL A 21 13.33 10.81 2.66
C VAL A 21 12.73 10.86 1.26
N LEU A 22 11.46 11.25 1.13
CA LEU A 22 10.79 11.34 -0.17
C LEU A 22 11.52 12.30 -1.11
N ARG A 23 11.86 13.51 -0.64
CA ARG A 23 12.58 14.49 -1.46
C ARG A 23 13.99 14.06 -1.84
N ARG A 24 14.73 13.43 -0.91
CA ARG A 24 16.15 13.09 -1.11
C ARG A 24 16.33 11.83 -1.95
N CYS A 25 15.53 10.80 -1.69
CA CYS A 25 15.71 9.48 -2.29
C CYS A 25 14.83 9.25 -3.52
N TYR A 26 13.75 10.03 -3.68
CA TYR A 26 12.80 9.87 -4.78
C TYR A 26 12.50 11.22 -5.48
N PRO A 27 13.53 11.94 -5.95
CA PRO A 27 13.35 13.24 -6.59
C PRO A 27 12.47 13.12 -7.83
N GLY A 28 11.53 14.06 -7.98
CA GLY A 28 10.62 14.11 -9.13
C GLY A 28 9.51 13.04 -9.16
N GLN A 29 9.49 12.10 -8.22
CA GLN A 29 8.43 11.11 -8.13
C GLN A 29 7.27 11.64 -7.27
N GLN A 30 6.04 11.31 -7.67
CA GLN A 30 4.88 11.63 -6.84
C GLN A 30 4.91 10.81 -5.54
N PRO A 31 4.81 11.45 -4.36
CA PRO A 31 4.82 10.76 -3.07
C PRO A 31 3.82 9.60 -2.97
N ALA A 32 2.63 9.76 -3.56
CA ALA A 32 1.59 8.74 -3.56
C ALA A 32 2.07 7.43 -4.21
N HIS A 33 2.74 7.50 -5.36
CA HIS A 33 3.25 6.30 -6.05
C HIS A 33 4.38 5.62 -5.28
N VAL A 34 5.26 6.41 -4.64
CA VAL A 34 6.34 5.87 -3.81
C VAL A 34 5.76 5.12 -2.61
N LEU A 35 4.78 5.72 -1.93
CA LEU A 35 4.11 5.13 -0.77
C LEU A 35 3.27 3.92 -1.18
N GLU A 36 2.59 3.94 -2.31
CA GLU A 36 1.87 2.78 -2.84
C GLU A 36 2.81 1.60 -3.09
N ARG A 37 3.95 1.84 -3.73
CA ARG A 37 4.97 0.80 -3.96
C ARG A 37 5.52 0.27 -2.63
N ALA A 38 5.85 1.16 -1.69
CA ALA A 38 6.34 0.77 -0.37
C ALA A 38 5.31 -0.09 0.39
N LEU A 39 4.03 0.29 0.35
CA LEU A 39 2.95 -0.46 1.00
C LEU A 39 2.77 -1.84 0.37
N ARG A 40 2.84 -1.95 -0.97
CA ARG A 40 2.79 -3.26 -1.65
C ARG A 40 3.96 -4.14 -1.21
N MET A 41 5.18 -3.60 -1.17
CA MET A 41 6.36 -4.35 -0.74
C MET A 41 6.22 -4.85 0.71
N LEU A 42 5.74 -3.99 1.62
CA LEU A 42 5.49 -4.35 3.01
C LEU A 42 4.41 -5.44 3.11
N ALA A 43 3.27 -5.24 2.47
CA ALA A 43 2.16 -6.19 2.50
C ALA A 43 2.51 -7.55 1.85
N THR A 44 3.38 -7.57 0.84
CA THR A 44 3.92 -8.83 0.30
C THR A 44 4.88 -9.50 1.28
N ALA A 45 5.78 -8.74 1.91
CA ALA A 45 6.72 -9.27 2.91
C ALA A 45 5.99 -9.87 4.12
N ASP A 46 4.88 -9.24 4.53
CA ASP A 46 4.01 -9.72 5.61
C ASP A 46 3.10 -10.89 5.19
N GLY A 47 3.14 -11.28 3.91
CA GLY A 47 2.31 -12.37 3.36
C GLY A 47 0.83 -12.02 3.23
N HIS A 48 0.47 -10.73 3.30
CA HIS A 48 -0.89 -10.23 3.07
C HIS A 48 -1.26 -10.23 1.59
N LEU A 49 -0.28 -10.03 0.70
CA LEU A 49 -0.48 -10.10 -0.75
C LEU A 49 0.02 -11.44 -1.32
N ASP A 50 -0.65 -11.92 -2.36
CA ASP A 50 -0.12 -12.99 -3.20
C ASP A 50 0.94 -12.48 -4.20
N THR A 51 1.50 -13.37 -5.01
CA THR A 51 2.51 -13.03 -6.02
C THR A 51 1.97 -12.14 -7.15
N THR A 52 0.65 -12.01 -7.28
CA THR A 52 -0.02 -11.10 -8.22
C THR A 52 -0.33 -9.74 -7.60
N GLY A 53 0.01 -9.54 -6.33
CA GLY A 53 -0.25 -8.30 -5.58
C GLY A 53 -1.69 -8.15 -5.12
N ARG A 54 -2.48 -9.23 -5.14
CA ARG A 54 -3.85 -9.23 -4.62
C ARG A 54 -3.87 -9.60 -3.14
N PRO A 55 -4.76 -9.02 -2.33
CA PRO A 55 -4.96 -9.48 -0.96
C PRO A 55 -5.23 -10.97 -0.97
N ARG A 56 -4.46 -11.74 -0.21
CA ARG A 56 -4.79 -13.14 0.03
C ARG A 56 -6.18 -13.15 0.67
N ALA A 57 -7.12 -13.84 0.04
CA ALA A 57 -8.36 -14.19 0.71
C ALA A 57 -7.94 -14.86 2.02
N GLY A 58 -8.37 -14.32 3.16
CA GLY A 58 -8.11 -14.96 4.44
C GLY A 58 -8.47 -16.43 4.30
N ARG A 59 -7.69 -17.34 4.90
CA ARG A 59 -8.28 -18.62 5.30
C ARG A 59 -9.58 -18.23 5.98
N ASN A 60 -10.72 -18.59 5.38
CA ASN A 60 -12.02 -18.60 6.06
C ASN A 60 -11.75 -19.01 7.48
N GLY A 61 -12.34 -18.31 8.45
CA GLY A 61 -12.19 -18.55 9.88
C GLY A 61 -12.54 -19.99 10.27
N GLY A 62 -11.65 -20.92 9.93
CA GLY A 62 -11.50 -22.21 10.53
C GLY A 62 -10.72 -21.97 11.81
N ARG A 63 -11.47 -21.65 12.86
CA ARG A 63 -11.15 -22.13 14.19
C ARG A 63 -12.32 -23.05 14.62
N PRO A 64 -12.02 -24.07 15.42
CA PRO A 64 -12.72 -25.37 15.49
C PRO A 64 -14.19 -25.28 15.91
#